data_AF-A0AA88KVU0-F1
#
_entry.id   AF-A0AA88KVU0-F1
#
_cell.length_a   1.000
_cell.length_b   1.000
_cell.length_c   1.000
_cell.angle_alpha   90.00
_cell.angle_beta   90.00
_cell.angle_gamma   90.00
#
_symmetry.space_group_name_H-M   'P 1'
#
loop_
_entity.id
_entity.type
_entity.pdbx_description
1 polymer ?
#
loop_
_entity_poly.entity_id
_entity_poly.type
_entity_poly.pdbx_seq_one_letter_code
_entity_poly.pdbx_strand_id
1 'polypeptide(L)'
;MHKGTRTGADKVMNTGSAKEVLTCLKEHLKTISLPLYNVHRQHHEFRKVKETLRGADIVLQFNFAENYAIKQQNEIMSAHWVSTSVSIFTCVIYYRSLNGSLAHLSYAVISNDLTNDKNPVAACAKICVDHFCVHHF
;
A
#
# COMPACT_ATOMS: atom_id res chain seq x y z
N MET A 1 9.71 48.55 15.13
CA MET A 1 9.62 47.36 14.26
C MET A 1 8.73 46.33 14.92
N HIS A 2 7.52 46.18 14.42
CA HIS A 2 6.47 45.31 14.97
C HIS A 2 6.79 43.86 14.55
N LYS A 3 7.14 43.00 15.52
CA LYS A 3 7.28 41.56 15.27
C LYS A 3 5.88 40.97 15.20
N GLY A 4 5.42 40.64 14.00
CA GLY A 4 4.17 39.92 13.77
C GLY A 4 4.24 38.54 14.41
N THR A 5 3.46 38.34 15.46
CA THR A 5 3.16 37.04 16.06
C THR A 5 2.35 36.23 15.06
N ARG A 6 2.88 35.08 14.64
CA ARG A 6 2.12 34.08 13.86
C ARG A 6 1.01 33.54 14.75
N THR A 7 -0.22 33.97 14.51
CA THR A 7 -1.42 33.34 15.07
C THR A 7 -1.50 31.90 14.54
N GLY A 8 -1.71 30.95 15.46
CA GLY A 8 -1.95 29.55 15.10
C GLY A 8 -3.17 29.42 14.21
N ALA A 9 -3.24 28.35 13.40
CA ALA A 9 -4.38 28.08 12.55
C ALA A 9 -5.67 28.06 13.39
N ASP A 10 -6.45 29.14 13.30
CA ASP A 10 -7.76 29.22 13.95
C ASP A 10 -8.62 28.08 13.42
N LYS A 11 -9.13 27.23 14.33
CA LYS A 11 -10.15 26.25 13.98
C LYS A 11 -11.37 27.03 13.51
N VAL A 12 -11.62 27.04 12.20
CA VAL A 12 -12.85 27.59 11.63
C VAL A 12 -14.02 26.76 12.15
N MET A 13 -14.78 27.32 13.10
CA MET A 13 -16.05 26.73 13.52
C MET A 13 -17.10 27.00 12.45
N ASN A 14 -17.35 26.01 11.59
CA ASN A 14 -18.53 26.02 10.74
C ASN A 14 -19.75 25.68 11.59
N THR A 15 -20.52 26.71 11.94
CA THR A 15 -21.87 26.55 12.50
C THR A 15 -22.86 26.46 11.34
N GLY A 16 -23.77 25.50 11.40
CA GLY A 16 -24.76 25.30 10.34
C GLY A 16 -25.99 24.59 10.86
N SER A 17 -27.09 24.72 10.12
CA SER A 17 -28.33 24.01 10.45
C SER A 17 -28.13 22.49 10.31
N ALA A 18 -28.95 21.68 11.00
CA ALA A 18 -28.92 20.22 10.84
C ALA A 18 -29.07 19.79 9.37
N LYS A 19 -29.78 20.60 8.56
CA LYS A 19 -29.97 20.39 7.12
C LYS A 19 -28.68 20.60 6.33
N GLU A 20 -27.88 21.60 6.69
CA GLU A 20 -26.58 21.87 6.05
C GLU A 20 -25.57 20.77 6.36
N VAL A 21 -25.51 20.31 7.62
CA VAL A 21 -24.67 19.17 8.01
C VAL A 21 -25.06 17.91 7.23
N LEU A 22 -26.36 17.62 7.12
CA LEU A 22 -26.84 16.47 6.35
C LEU A 22 -26.49 16.58 4.86
N THR A 23 -26.48 17.80 4.31
CA THR A 23 -26.12 18.04 2.91
C THR A 23 -24.63 17.80 2.67
N CYS A 24 -23.77 18.38 3.52
CA CYS A 24 -22.33 18.18 3.48
C CYS A 24 -21.94 16.70 3.66
N LEU A 25 -22.62 15.98 4.56
CA LEU A 25 -22.41 14.55 4.74
C LEU A 25 -22.78 13.76 3.48
N LYS A 26 -23.92 14.05 2.84
CA LYS A 26 -24.31 13.38 1.59
C LYS A 26 -23.29 13.60 0.48
N GLU A 27 -22.71 14.79 0.40
CA GLU A 27 -21.67 15.10 -0.58
C GLU A 27 -20.37 14.33 -0.31
N HIS A 28 -19.94 14.27 0.94
CA HIS A 28 -18.80 13.43 1.34
C HIS A 28 -19.06 11.94 1.12
N LEU A 29 -20.28 11.46 1.39
CA LEU A 29 -20.62 10.06 1.14
C LEU A 29 -20.51 9.70 -0.35
N LYS A 30 -20.84 10.63 -1.26
CA LYS A 30 -20.65 10.41 -2.70
C LYS A 30 -19.18 10.21 -3.05
N THR A 31 -18.26 10.98 -2.46
CA THR A 31 -16.82 10.87 -2.78
C THR A 31 -16.19 9.57 -2.27
N ILE A 32 -16.68 9.03 -1.15
CA ILE A 32 -16.11 7.79 -0.57
C ILE A 32 -16.85 6.52 -0.96
N SER A 33 -18.10 6.60 -1.40
CA SER A 33 -18.95 5.44 -1.67
C SER A 33 -18.36 4.44 -2.68
N LEU A 34 -17.92 4.93 -3.85
CA LEU A 34 -17.33 4.10 -4.89
C LEU A 34 -15.98 3.50 -4.47
N PRO A 35 -15.02 4.27 -3.90
CA PRO A 35 -13.80 3.69 -3.35
C PRO A 35 -14.06 2.60 -2.31
N LEU A 36 -14.99 2.81 -1.37
CA LEU A 36 -15.35 1.80 -0.37
C LEU A 36 -15.94 0.55 -1.01
N TYR A 37 -16.86 0.73 -1.97
CA TYR A 37 -17.40 -0.41 -2.72
C TYR A 37 -16.29 -1.19 -3.43
N ASN A 38 -15.38 -0.50 -4.12
CA ASN A 38 -14.29 -1.13 -4.85
C ASN A 38 -13.36 -1.92 -3.92
N VAL A 39 -12.96 -1.34 -2.78
CA VAL A 39 -12.12 -2.03 -1.78
C VAL A 39 -12.81 -3.29 -1.26
N HIS A 40 -14.09 -3.20 -0.90
CA HIS A 40 -14.85 -4.37 -0.42
C HIS A 40 -14.97 -5.45 -1.50
N ARG A 41 -15.27 -5.07 -2.75
CA ARG A 41 -15.39 -6.02 -3.86
C ARG A 41 -14.05 -6.67 -4.19
N GLN A 42 -12.97 -5.90 -4.28
CA GLN A 42 -11.63 -6.44 -4.50
C GLN A 42 -11.24 -7.43 -3.40
N HIS A 43 -11.50 -7.10 -2.14
CA HIS A 43 -11.22 -8.02 -1.03
C HIS A 43 -12.05 -9.31 -1.10
N HIS A 44 -13.34 -9.18 -1.44
CA HIS A 44 -14.24 -10.32 -1.59
C HIS A 44 -13.81 -11.27 -2.72
N GLU A 45 -13.55 -10.73 -3.91
CA GLU A 45 -13.10 -11.53 -5.05
C GLU A 45 -11.71 -12.15 -4.79
N PHE A 46 -10.80 -11.40 -4.17
CA PHE A 46 -9.49 -11.93 -3.79
C PHE A 46 -9.61 -13.09 -2.79
N ARG A 47 -10.52 -13.00 -1.81
CA ARG A 47 -10.78 -14.10 -0.87
C ARG A 47 -11.24 -15.36 -1.61
N LYS A 48 -12.19 -15.24 -2.54
CA LYS A 48 -12.65 -16.39 -3.34
C LYS A 48 -11.52 -17.03 -4.13
N VAL A 49 -10.67 -16.23 -4.76
CA VAL A 49 -9.51 -16.73 -5.52
C VAL A 49 -8.59 -17.55 -4.61
N LYS A 50 -8.30 -17.06 -3.39
CA LYS A 50 -7.51 -17.81 -2.41
C LYS A 50 -8.20 -19.10 -1.95
N GLU A 51 -9.49 -19.05 -1.68
CA GLU A 51 -10.28 -20.19 -1.20
C GLU A 51 -10.48 -21.28 -2.26
N THR A 52 -10.44 -20.92 -3.54
CA THR A 52 -10.58 -21.85 -4.68
C THR A 52 -9.25 -22.20 -5.34
N LEU A 53 -8.13 -21.75 -4.77
CA LEU A 53 -6.79 -22.00 -5.29
C LEU A 53 -6.49 -23.50 -5.40
N ARG A 54 -6.00 -23.94 -6.57
CA ARG A 54 -5.65 -25.34 -6.85
C ARG A 54 -4.24 -25.68 -6.38
N GLY A 55 -3.94 -26.97 -6.24
CA GLY A 55 -2.67 -27.48 -5.72
C GLY A 55 -1.42 -27.03 -6.49
N ALA A 56 -1.53 -26.88 -7.81
CA ALA A 56 -0.43 -26.48 -8.69
C ALA A 56 -0.37 -24.97 -8.97
N ASP A 57 -1.35 -24.21 -8.48
CA ASP A 57 -1.48 -22.78 -8.75
C ASP A 57 -0.99 -21.98 -7.53
N ILE A 58 -0.42 -20.80 -7.79
CA ILE A 58 -0.10 -19.81 -6.76
C ILE A 58 -0.77 -18.48 -7.07
N VAL A 59 -1.01 -17.69 -6.02
CA VAL A 59 -1.54 -16.32 -6.14
C VAL A 59 -0.53 -15.35 -5.57
N LEU A 60 -0.06 -14.43 -6.41
CA LEU A 60 0.80 -13.33 -6.02
C LEU A 60 -0.05 -12.10 -5.68
N GLN A 61 0.04 -11.63 -4.44
CA GLN A 61 -0.45 -10.32 -4.03
C GLN A 61 0.75 -9.43 -3.72
N PHE A 62 0.98 -8.40 -4.51
CA PHE A 62 2.14 -7.53 -4.32
C PHE A 62 1.77 -6.05 -4.33
N ASN A 63 2.67 -5.24 -3.78
CA ASN A 63 2.65 -3.79 -3.84
C ASN A 63 4.06 -3.27 -4.11
N PHE A 64 4.19 -2.13 -4.80
CA PHE A 64 5.46 -1.56 -5.19
C PHE A 64 5.51 -0.08 -4.81
N ALA A 65 6.51 0.28 -4.01
CA ALA A 65 6.79 1.65 -3.59
C ALA A 65 8.11 2.11 -4.23
N GLU A 66 8.02 2.78 -5.37
CA GLU A 66 9.16 3.19 -6.21
C GLU A 66 10.13 4.17 -5.55
N ASN A 67 9.62 5.02 -4.64
CA ASN A 67 10.38 6.13 -4.07
C ASN A 67 10.22 6.15 -2.55
N TYR A 68 10.53 5.02 -1.92
CA TYR A 68 10.56 4.95 -0.47
C TYR A 68 11.77 5.74 0.05
N ALA A 69 11.51 6.93 0.57
CA ALA A 69 12.52 7.72 1.24
C ALA A 69 12.93 7.03 2.55
N ILE A 70 14.19 6.62 2.63
CA ILE A 70 14.77 6.11 3.87
C ILE A 70 14.92 7.30 4.80
N LYS A 71 14.14 7.28 5.90
CA LYS A 71 14.21 8.28 6.96
C LYS A 71 14.47 7.58 8.28
N GLN A 72 15.52 7.98 8.97
CA GLN A 72 15.79 7.56 10.34
C GLN A 72 15.16 8.56 11.33
N GLN A 73 14.51 8.04 12.37
CA GLN A 73 13.67 8.80 13.31
C GLN A 73 14.42 9.94 14.07
N ASN A 74 15.76 9.94 14.04
CA ASN A 74 16.63 10.92 14.71
C ASN A 74 17.66 11.57 13.76
N GLU A 75 17.32 11.71 12.47
CA GLU A 75 18.19 12.40 11.51
C GLU A 75 18.40 13.89 11.87
N ILE A 76 19.64 14.36 11.72
CA ILE A 76 19.96 15.79 11.84
C ILE A 76 19.20 16.59 10.78
N MET A 77 18.81 17.84 11.08
CA MET A 77 17.98 18.65 10.16
C MET A 77 18.57 18.82 8.75
N SER A 78 19.89 18.74 8.59
CA SER A 78 20.53 18.77 7.26
C SER A 78 20.27 17.52 6.42
N ALA A 79 20.10 16.35 7.05
CA ALA A 79 19.74 15.11 6.37
C ALA A 79 18.27 15.12 5.89
N HIS A 80 17.41 15.97 6.47
CA HIS A 80 16.03 16.15 6.00
C HIS A 80 15.94 16.69 4.56
N TRP A 81 17.01 17.33 4.06
CA TRP A 81 17.10 17.84 2.68
C TRP A 81 17.79 16.86 1.72
N VAL A 82 18.40 15.79 2.24
CA VAL A 82 19.14 14.78 1.48
C VAL A 82 18.63 13.41 1.87
N SER A 83 17.53 12.95 1.24
CA SER A 83 16.98 11.62 1.48
C SER A 83 17.44 10.63 0.42
N THR A 84 18.02 9.51 0.84
CA THR A 84 18.23 8.37 -0.06
C THR A 84 16.89 7.67 -0.28
N SER A 85 16.50 7.50 -1.54
CA SER A 85 15.29 6.75 -1.90
C SER A 85 15.64 5.39 -2.44
N VAL A 86 14.79 4.40 -2.16
CA VAL A 86 14.87 3.05 -2.72
C VAL A 86 13.50 2.61 -3.19
N SER A 87 13.47 1.66 -4.11
CA SER A 87 12.26 0.92 -4.46
C SER A 87 12.06 -0.24 -3.48
N ILE A 88 10.83 -0.37 -2.96
CA ILE A 88 10.43 -1.51 -2.13
C ILE A 88 9.30 -2.25 -2.82
N PHE A 89 9.54 -3.50 -3.18
CA PHE A 89 8.52 -4.44 -3.62
C PHE A 89 8.14 -5.36 -2.47
N THR A 90 6.88 -5.36 -2.06
CA THR A 90 6.35 -6.30 -1.06
C THR A 90 5.44 -7.30 -1.76
N CYS A 91 5.52 -8.56 -1.37
CA CYS A 91 4.76 -9.62 -2.01
C CYS A 91 4.32 -10.67 -1.00
N VAL A 92 3.11 -11.16 -1.14
CA VAL A 92 2.58 -12.32 -0.44
C VAL A 92 2.21 -13.37 -1.48
N ILE A 93 2.85 -14.54 -1.40
CA ILE A 93 2.54 -15.69 -2.23
C ILE A 93 1.61 -16.60 -1.44
N TYR A 94 0.39 -16.80 -1.94
CA TYR A 94 -0.55 -17.79 -1.41
C TYR A 94 -0.48 -19.07 -2.24
N TYR A 95 -0.50 -20.21 -1.58
CA TYR A 95 -0.38 -21.53 -2.20
C TYR A 95 -1.13 -22.60 -1.39
N ARG A 96 -1.28 -23.79 -1.96
CA ARG A 96 -1.78 -24.96 -1.24
C ARG A 96 -0.61 -25.79 -0.72
N SER A 97 -0.55 -25.98 0.59
CA SER A 97 0.44 -26.87 1.19
C SER A 97 0.09 -28.34 0.92
N LEU A 98 1.04 -29.24 1.22
CA LEU A 98 0.90 -30.68 0.98
C LEU A 98 -0.34 -31.31 1.64
N ASN A 99 -0.81 -30.74 2.75
CA ASN A 99 -2.03 -31.17 3.46
C ASN A 99 -3.33 -30.54 2.90
N GLY A 100 -3.26 -29.81 1.78
CA GLY A 100 -4.39 -29.12 1.15
C GLY A 100 -4.80 -27.79 1.80
N SER A 101 -4.15 -27.38 2.89
CA SER A 101 -4.48 -26.11 3.56
C SER A 101 -3.99 -24.89 2.76
N LEU A 102 -4.66 -23.74 2.90
CA LEU A 102 -4.18 -22.49 2.34
C LEU A 102 -3.00 -21.98 3.18
N ALA A 103 -1.83 -21.87 2.57
CA ALA A 103 -0.62 -21.35 3.19
C ALA A 103 -0.17 -20.06 2.48
N HIS A 104 0.74 -19.31 3.11
CA HIS A 104 1.31 -18.10 2.52
C HIS A 104 2.75 -17.84 2.96
N LEU A 105 3.49 -17.10 2.13
CA LEU A 105 4.83 -16.57 2.44
C LEU A 105 4.92 -15.10 2.01
N SER A 106 5.64 -14.31 2.80
CA SER A 106 5.82 -12.87 2.58
C SER A 106 7.26 -12.56 2.19
N TYR A 107 7.43 -11.70 1.20
CA TYR A 107 8.70 -11.27 0.64
C TYR A 107 8.76 -9.74 0.61
N ALA A 108 9.98 -9.23 0.76
CA ALA A 108 10.32 -7.85 0.49
C ALA A 108 11.61 -7.82 -0.35
N VAL A 109 11.55 -7.15 -1.50
CA VAL A 109 12.71 -6.89 -2.36
C VAL A 109 13.00 -5.41 -2.30
N ILE A 110 14.24 -5.07 -1.95
CA ILE A 110 14.75 -3.71 -1.90
C ILE A 110 15.66 -3.52 -3.10
N SER A 111 15.42 -2.46 -3.87
CA SER A 111 16.21 -2.11 -5.05
C SER A 111 16.64 -0.66 -5.00
N ASN A 112 17.85 -0.37 -5.49
CA ASN A 112 18.33 0.98 -5.76
C ASN A 112 17.85 1.52 -7.12
N ASP A 113 17.13 0.70 -7.89
CA ASP A 113 16.48 1.11 -9.12
C ASP A 113 15.25 1.97 -8.81
N LEU A 114 15.28 3.24 -9.21
CA LEU A 114 14.21 4.23 -9.05
C LEU A 114 13.45 4.47 -10.36
N THR A 115 13.69 3.66 -11.39
CA THR A 115 12.96 3.77 -12.65
C THR A 115 11.49 3.41 -12.45
N ASN A 116 10.60 4.30 -12.88
CA ASN A 116 9.16 4.07 -12.88
C ASN A 116 8.76 3.41 -14.22
N ASP A 117 9.14 2.14 -14.36
CA ASP A 117 8.68 1.32 -15.47
C ASP A 117 8.27 -0.08 -15.00
N LYS A 118 7.82 -0.92 -15.94
CA LYS A 118 7.27 -2.25 -15.62
C LYS A 118 8.37 -3.30 -15.36
N ASN A 119 9.62 -3.01 -15.69
CA ASN A 119 10.73 -3.95 -15.62
C ASN A 119 11.13 -4.27 -14.17
N PRO A 120 11.31 -3.28 -13.26
CA PRO A 120 11.58 -3.56 -11.84
C PRO A 120 10.49 -4.42 -11.19
N VAL A 121 9.22 -4.14 -11.50
CA VAL A 121 8.09 -4.92 -10.98
C VAL A 121 8.15 -6.38 -11.45
N ALA A 122 8.38 -6.59 -12.74
CA ALA A 122 8.50 -7.94 -13.30
C ALA A 122 9.72 -8.70 -12.75
N ALA A 123 10.86 -8.02 -12.61
CA ALA A 123 12.08 -8.59 -12.04
C ALA A 123 11.88 -8.98 -10.57
N CYS A 124 11.29 -8.10 -9.74
CA CYS A 124 11.02 -8.40 -8.35
C CYS A 124 10.02 -9.55 -8.19
N ALA A 125 8.95 -9.57 -9.00
CA ALA A 125 7.99 -10.67 -9.00
C ALA A 125 8.67 -12.00 -9.36
N LYS A 126 9.55 -12.01 -10.37
CA LYS A 126 10.33 -13.18 -10.76
C LYS A 126 11.24 -13.66 -9.64
N ILE A 127 11.97 -12.76 -8.97
CA ILE A 127 12.83 -13.11 -7.84
C ILE A 127 12.03 -13.81 -6.73
N CYS A 128 10.86 -13.27 -6.37
CA CYS A 128 10.01 -13.88 -5.35
C CYS A 128 9.50 -15.28 -5.77
N VAL A 129 9.09 -15.44 -7.03
CA VAL A 129 8.59 -16.72 -7.54
C VAL A 129 9.71 -17.76 -7.66
N ASP A 130 10.87 -17.39 -8.20
CA ASP A 130 12.01 -18.29 -8.32
C ASP A 130 12.47 -18.77 -6.94
N HIS A 131 12.59 -17.86 -5.97
CA HIS A 131 12.92 -18.21 -4.59
C HIS A 131 11.84 -19.10 -3.96
N PHE A 132 10.56 -18.84 -4.22
CA PHE A 132 9.50 -19.70 -3.73
C PHE A 132 9.63 -21.13 -4.28
N CYS A 133 9.79 -21.27 -5.60
CA CYS A 133 9.90 -22.55 -6.29
C CYS A 133 11.08 -23.37 -5.77
N VAL A 134 12.29 -22.78 -5.67
CA VAL A 134 13.50 -23.49 -5.20
C VAL A 134 13.35 -24.11 -3.81
N HIS A 135 12.50 -23.54 -2.96
CA HIS A 135 12.36 -23.98 -1.57
C HIS A 135 11.10 -24.81 -1.29
N HIS A 136 10.16 -24.89 -2.23
CA HIS A 136 8.85 -25.53 -2.01
C HIS A 136 8.46 -26.55 -3.10
N PHE A 137 9.27 -26.69 -4.15
CA PHE A 137 9.15 -27.69 -5.21
C PHE A 137 10.52 -28.26 -5.59
#